data_AF-A0A955Y134-F1
#
_entry.id   AF-A0A955Y134-F1
#
_cell.length_a   1.000
_cell.length_b   1.000
_cell.length_c   1.000
_cell.angle_alpha   90.00
_cell.angle_beta   90.00
_cell.angle_gamma   90.00
#
_symmetry.space_group_name_H-M   'P 1'
#
loop_
_entity.id
_entity.type
_entity.pdbx_description
1 polymer ?
#
loop_
_entity_poly.entity_id
_entity_poly.type
_entity_poly.pdbx_seq_one_letter_code
_entity_poly.pdbx_strand_id
1 'polypeptide(L)'
;VIVVGGVAAYLGVADRVVAMMDWRPSDVTGAAHALVPERPDPPGPLRDRAPRVFRGARVDRVRARDTRAVEVDREEIVLTAVEQVLDGAHAATLGHAVRFLLELANGERPLGVLLDALDAILDDEGVEALSPWTRPGGSLVRPRRHEIAATLNRYRSAHTR
;
A
#
# COMPACT_ATOMS: atom_id res chain seq x y z
N VAL A 1 -9.28 6.54 11.25
CA VAL A 1 -8.71 7.70 11.96
C VAL A 1 -8.37 8.75 10.92
N ILE A 2 -8.78 10.01 11.13
CA ILE A 2 -8.50 11.14 10.25
C ILE A 2 -8.08 12.34 11.10
N VAL A 3 -7.23 13.22 10.57
CA VAL A 3 -6.91 14.52 11.19
C VAL A 3 -7.72 15.59 10.48
N VAL A 4 -8.47 16.38 11.23
CA VAL A 4 -9.34 17.46 10.73
C VAL A 4 -9.09 18.73 11.54
N GLY A 5 -9.26 19.90 10.93
CA GLY A 5 -9.08 21.19 11.62
C GLY A 5 -10.04 22.28 11.14
N GLY A 6 -10.34 22.34 9.85
CA GLY A 6 -11.21 23.38 9.27
C GLY A 6 -12.61 22.92 8.86
N VAL A 7 -12.94 21.63 8.99
CA VAL A 7 -14.20 21.06 8.47
C VAL A 7 -14.85 20.19 9.53
N ALA A 8 -16.06 20.57 9.96
CA ALA A 8 -16.84 19.87 10.97
C ALA A 8 -17.73 18.73 10.43
N ALA A 9 -17.75 18.52 9.11
CA ALA A 9 -18.65 17.56 8.44
C ALA A 9 -18.50 16.11 8.94
N TYR A 10 -17.35 15.74 9.50
CA TYR A 10 -17.08 14.40 10.01
C TYR A 10 -17.54 14.19 11.46
N LEU A 11 -17.80 15.27 12.22
CA LEU A 11 -18.08 15.16 13.65
C LEU A 11 -19.34 14.35 13.92
N GLY A 12 -20.43 14.58 13.16
CA GLY A 12 -21.70 13.88 13.34
C GLY A 12 -21.66 12.37 13.05
N VAL A 13 -20.71 11.91 12.23
CA VAL A 13 -20.57 10.48 11.89
C VAL A 13 -19.47 9.77 12.67
N ALA A 14 -18.55 10.50 13.30
CA ALA A 14 -17.42 9.92 14.00
C ALA A 14 -17.86 9.21 15.30
N ASP A 15 -17.35 7.99 15.52
CA ASP A 15 -17.54 7.25 16.79
C ASP A 15 -16.75 7.85 17.95
N ARG A 16 -15.64 8.54 17.64
CA ARG A 16 -14.71 9.13 18.60
C ARG A 16 -14.10 10.40 18.01
N VAL A 17 -14.09 11.48 18.78
CA VAL A 17 -13.42 12.73 18.43
C VAL A 17 -12.38 13.05 19.50
N VAL A 18 -11.12 13.14 19.09
CA VAL A 18 -10.00 13.50 19.96
C VAL A 18 -9.49 14.88 19.55
N ALA A 19 -9.52 15.83 20.48
CA ALA A 19 -8.89 17.12 20.30
C ALA A 19 -7.45 17.08 20.84
N MET A 20 -6.51 17.64 20.07
CA MET A 20 -5.12 17.86 20.50
C MET A 20 -4.96 19.33 20.86
N MET A 21 -4.74 19.63 22.14
CA MET A 21 -4.48 20.99 22.64
C MET A 21 -3.20 20.97 23.48
N ASP A 22 -2.26 21.85 23.21
CA ASP A 22 -0.95 21.88 23.88
C ASP A 22 -0.26 20.51 23.94
N TRP A 23 -0.33 19.78 22.82
CA TRP A 23 0.19 18.41 22.68
C TRP A 23 -0.45 17.37 23.61
N ARG A 24 -1.62 17.68 24.19
CA ARG A 24 -2.39 16.79 25.05
C ARG A 24 -3.66 16.33 24.35
N PRO A 25 -3.90 15.01 24.24
CA PRO A 25 -5.14 14.49 23.70
C PRO A 25 -6.26 14.61 24.74
N SER A 26 -7.46 14.92 24.28
CA SER A 26 -8.68 14.89 25.08
C SER A 26 -9.83 14.34 24.26
N ASP A 27 -10.65 13.49 24.87
CA ASP A 27 -11.88 13.01 24.24
C ASP A 27 -12.95 14.11 24.32
N VAL A 28 -13.36 14.60 23.15
CA VAL A 28 -14.36 15.67 23.01
C VAL A 28 -15.58 15.18 22.24
N THR A 29 -15.80 13.86 22.18
CA THR A 29 -16.88 13.26 21.36
C THR A 29 -18.25 13.85 21.65
N GLY A 30 -18.64 13.96 22.93
CA GLY A 30 -19.94 14.53 23.29
C GLY A 30 -20.09 16.00 22.89
N ALA A 31 -19.06 16.81 23.10
CA ALA A 31 -19.04 18.21 22.68
C ALA A 31 -19.09 18.34 21.15
N ALA A 32 -18.40 17.47 20.42
CA ALA A 32 -18.40 17.44 18.97
C ALA A 32 -19.76 17.06 18.37
N HIS A 33 -20.45 16.06 18.95
CA HIS A 33 -21.81 15.68 18.53
C HIS A 33 -22.84 16.77 18.85
N ALA A 34 -22.68 17.50 19.96
CA ALA A 34 -23.56 18.63 20.30
C ALA A 34 -23.49 19.78 19.27
N LEU A 35 -22.39 19.92 18.52
CA LEU A 35 -22.23 20.92 17.46
C LEU A 35 -22.91 20.51 16.14
N VAL A 36 -23.20 19.22 15.95
CA VAL A 36 -23.78 18.67 14.71
C VAL A 36 -24.95 17.75 15.09
N PRO A 37 -26.10 18.32 15.48
CA PRO A 37 -27.22 17.56 16.03
C PRO A 37 -27.88 16.64 15.01
N GLU A 38 -27.79 16.97 13.72
CA GLU A 38 -28.33 16.16 12.63
C GLU A 38 -27.24 15.31 11.99
N ARG A 39 -27.47 14.00 11.92
CA ARG A 39 -26.58 13.08 11.22
C ARG A 39 -26.90 13.10 9.72
N PRO A 40 -25.89 13.20 8.83
CA PRO A 40 -26.14 13.06 7.41
C PRO A 40 -26.64 11.64 7.09
N ASP A 41 -27.50 11.54 6.08
CA ASP A 41 -27.89 10.24 5.55
C ASP A 41 -26.66 9.44 5.10
N PRO A 42 -26.63 8.12 5.34
CA PRO A 42 -25.53 7.30 4.88
C PRO A 42 -25.43 7.37 3.35
N PRO A 43 -24.20 7.41 2.80
CA PRO A 43 -24.04 7.30 1.35
C PRO A 43 -24.63 5.98 0.86
N GLY A 44 -25.00 5.95 -0.42
CA GLY A 44 -25.40 4.71 -1.08
C GLY A 44 -24.33 3.61 -0.96
N PRO A 45 -24.68 2.35 -1.27
CA PRO A 45 -23.77 1.23 -1.11
C PRO A 45 -22.46 1.47 -1.89
N LEU A 46 -21.36 0.99 -1.31
CA LEU A 46 -20.08 0.97 -2.00
C LEU A 46 -20.23 0.15 -3.27
N ARG A 47 -19.77 0.70 -4.39
CA ARG A 47 -19.76 -0.01 -5.67
C ARG A 47 -18.65 -1.05 -5.65
N ASP A 48 -18.99 -2.29 -5.96
CA ASP A 48 -17.99 -3.31 -6.25
C ASP A 48 -17.15 -2.88 -7.45
N ARG A 49 -15.83 -2.91 -7.27
CA ARG A 49 -14.88 -2.70 -8.36
C ARG A 49 -14.46 -4.07 -8.88
N ALA A 50 -14.46 -4.22 -10.20
CA ALA A 50 -13.87 -5.40 -10.82
C ALA A 50 -12.42 -5.57 -10.32
N PRO A 51 -12.02 -6.77 -9.89
CA PRO A 51 -10.68 -6.98 -9.38
C PRO A 51 -9.66 -6.75 -10.48
N ARG A 52 -8.53 -6.14 -10.13
CA ARG A 52 -7.43 -5.93 -11.08
C ARG A 52 -6.72 -7.25 -11.36
N VAL A 53 -6.65 -7.62 -12.63
CA VAL A 53 -5.95 -8.80 -13.11
C VAL A 53 -4.79 -8.34 -13.98
N PHE A 54 -3.56 -8.64 -13.57
CA PHE A 54 -2.35 -8.20 -14.26
C PHE A 54 -1.89 -9.23 -15.28
N ARG A 55 -1.42 -8.77 -16.44
CA ARG A 55 -0.70 -9.61 -17.40
C ARG A 55 0.69 -9.92 -16.86
N GLY A 56 1.16 -11.14 -17.12
CA GLY A 56 2.52 -11.53 -16.80
C GLY A 56 3.54 -10.72 -17.58
N ALA A 57 4.64 -10.38 -16.93
CA ALA A 57 5.76 -9.68 -17.54
C ALA A 57 7.06 -10.11 -16.89
N ARG A 58 8.12 -10.16 -17.68
CA ARG A 58 9.48 -10.35 -17.18
C ARG A 58 10.07 -9.00 -16.81
N VAL A 59 10.74 -8.94 -15.67
CA VAL A 59 11.51 -7.77 -15.22
C VAL A 59 12.96 -8.22 -15.02
N ASP A 60 13.89 -7.56 -15.70
CA ASP A 60 15.30 -7.93 -15.71
C ASP A 60 16.09 -7.20 -14.60
N ARG A 61 15.69 -5.97 -14.26
CA ARG A 61 16.45 -5.15 -13.32
C ARG A 61 15.55 -4.45 -12.30
N VAL A 62 16.01 -4.44 -11.06
CA VAL A 62 15.45 -3.63 -9.97
C VAL A 62 16.57 -2.84 -9.30
N ARG A 63 16.35 -1.56 -9.04
CA ARG A 63 17.30 -0.70 -8.32
C ARG A 63 16.57 0.36 -7.52
N ALA A 64 16.80 0.44 -6.22
CA ALA A 64 16.44 1.61 -5.42
C ALA A 64 17.70 2.41 -5.05
N ARG A 65 17.53 3.72 -4.84
CA ARG A 65 18.59 4.59 -4.29
C ARG A 65 18.22 5.15 -2.93
N ASP A 66 16.94 5.45 -2.74
CA ASP A 66 16.38 6.05 -1.54
C ASP A 66 14.93 5.57 -1.33
N THR A 67 14.17 6.25 -0.46
CA THR A 67 12.76 5.95 -0.17
C THR A 67 11.79 6.50 -1.21
N ARG A 68 12.24 7.36 -2.12
CA ARG A 68 11.37 8.16 -2.98
C ARG A 68 10.96 7.41 -4.24
N ALA A 69 11.78 6.47 -4.70
CA ALA A 69 11.49 5.69 -5.88
C ALA A 69 12.25 4.37 -5.95
N VAL A 70 11.71 3.45 -6.75
CA VAL A 70 12.40 2.25 -7.21
C VAL A 70 12.37 2.18 -8.74
N GLU A 71 13.52 1.95 -9.35
CA GLU A 71 13.68 1.71 -10.79
C GLU A 71 13.41 0.24 -11.07
N VAL A 72 12.44 -0.03 -11.95
CA VAL A 72 12.10 -1.35 -12.49
C VAL A 72 12.36 -1.31 -13.99
N ASP A 73 13.34 -2.09 -14.44
CA ASP A 73 13.98 -2.04 -15.76
C ASP A 73 14.51 -0.65 -16.15
N ARG A 74 13.67 0.16 -16.80
CA ARG A 74 13.97 1.54 -17.23
C ARG A 74 12.90 2.53 -16.76
N GLU A 75 11.96 2.08 -15.95
CA GLU A 75 10.88 2.89 -15.44
C GLU A 75 11.08 3.16 -13.96
N GLU A 76 10.91 4.42 -13.57
CA GLU A 76 10.91 4.83 -12.18
C GLU A 76 9.50 4.76 -11.61
N ILE A 77 9.33 3.97 -10.54
CA ILE A 77 8.11 3.92 -9.74
C ILE A 77 8.27 4.88 -8.57
N VAL A 78 7.51 5.98 -8.57
CA VAL A 78 7.54 6.99 -7.51
C VAL A 78 6.81 6.49 -6.27
N LEU A 79 7.49 6.45 -5.12
CA LEU A 79 7.01 5.95 -3.83
C LEU A 79 6.75 7.05 -2.80
N THR A 80 6.88 8.33 -3.15
CA THR A 80 6.69 9.46 -2.23
C THR A 80 5.31 9.53 -1.57
N ALA A 81 4.28 8.94 -2.20
CA ALA A 81 2.92 8.83 -1.66
C ALA A 81 2.67 7.51 -0.88
N VAL A 82 3.73 6.73 -0.63
CA VAL A 82 3.74 5.52 0.19
C VAL A 82 4.67 5.79 1.37
N GLU A 83 4.25 6.70 2.26
CA GLU A 83 5.08 7.24 3.35
C GLU A 83 5.64 6.17 4.32
N GLN A 84 5.11 4.95 4.29
CA GLN A 84 5.56 3.83 5.11
C GLN A 84 6.85 3.17 4.59
N VAL A 85 7.37 3.57 3.42
CA VAL A 85 8.67 3.13 2.90
C VAL A 85 9.79 3.81 3.68
N LEU A 86 10.53 3.02 4.46
CA LEU A 86 11.42 3.51 5.52
C LEU A 86 12.83 3.85 5.04
N ASP A 87 13.36 3.07 4.10
CA ASP A 87 14.70 3.24 3.55
C ASP A 87 14.80 2.70 2.11
N GLY A 88 15.99 2.81 1.51
CA GLY A 88 16.26 2.29 0.17
C GLY A 88 16.21 0.76 0.08
N ALA A 89 16.47 0.05 1.17
CA ALA A 89 16.38 -1.42 1.22
C ALA A 89 14.91 -1.86 1.12
N HIS A 90 14.01 -1.18 1.84
CA HIS A 90 12.57 -1.38 1.75
C HIS A 90 12.07 -1.04 0.34
N ALA A 91 12.47 0.10 -0.25
CA ALA A 91 12.12 0.45 -1.63
C ALA A 91 12.61 -0.60 -2.66
N ALA A 92 13.83 -1.11 -2.51
CA ALA A 92 14.37 -2.17 -3.36
C ALA A 92 13.55 -3.47 -3.22
N THR A 93 13.19 -3.83 -1.99
CA THR A 93 12.38 -5.03 -1.72
C THR A 93 11.00 -4.94 -2.35
N LEU A 94 10.38 -3.74 -2.37
CA LEU A 94 9.13 -3.51 -3.08
C LEU A 94 9.26 -3.71 -4.60
N GLY A 95 10.37 -3.24 -5.21
CA GLY A 95 10.64 -3.51 -6.62
C GLY A 95 10.81 -5.00 -6.92
N HIS A 96 11.50 -5.74 -6.03
CA HIS A 96 11.63 -7.19 -6.15
C HIS A 96 10.30 -7.93 -5.97
N ALA A 97 9.45 -7.48 -5.05
CA ALA A 97 8.10 -8.00 -4.89
C ALA A 97 7.24 -7.74 -6.15
N VAL A 98 7.36 -6.57 -6.77
CA VAL A 98 6.67 -6.28 -8.05
C VAL A 98 7.17 -7.19 -9.18
N ARG A 99 8.48 -7.38 -9.33
CA ARG A 99 9.02 -8.36 -10.28
C ARG A 99 8.37 -9.73 -10.05
N PHE A 100 8.44 -10.22 -8.81
CA PHE A 100 7.93 -11.54 -8.46
C PHE A 100 6.45 -11.70 -8.81
N LEU A 101 5.61 -10.71 -8.47
CA LEU A 101 4.19 -10.75 -8.79
C LEU A 101 3.93 -10.74 -10.30
N LEU A 102 4.70 -9.99 -11.09
CA LEU A 102 4.55 -9.95 -12.54
C LEU A 102 5.01 -11.24 -13.22
N GLU A 103 6.02 -11.91 -12.68
CA GLU A 103 6.45 -13.24 -13.13
C GLU A 103 5.42 -14.32 -12.78
N LEU A 104 4.75 -14.18 -11.63
CA LEU A 104 3.68 -15.08 -11.19
C LEU A 104 2.35 -14.80 -11.92
N ALA A 105 2.10 -13.56 -12.35
CA ALA A 105 0.86 -13.17 -12.99
C ALA A 105 0.69 -13.86 -14.36
N ASN A 106 -0.53 -14.35 -14.63
CA ASN A 106 -0.86 -15.04 -15.87
C ASN A 106 -2.01 -14.37 -16.64
N GLY A 107 -2.49 -13.20 -16.20
CA GLY A 107 -3.65 -12.54 -16.81
C GLY A 107 -5.01 -13.12 -16.42
N GLU A 108 -5.07 -14.03 -15.44
CA GLU A 108 -6.31 -14.67 -14.99
C GLU A 108 -6.59 -14.43 -13.50
N ARG A 109 -5.54 -14.40 -12.67
CA ARG A 109 -5.68 -14.26 -11.21
C ARG A 109 -5.80 -12.80 -10.78
N PRO A 110 -6.76 -12.46 -9.89
CA PRO A 110 -6.87 -11.12 -9.34
C PRO A 110 -5.70 -10.82 -8.40
N LEU A 111 -5.34 -9.54 -8.27
CA LEU A 111 -4.21 -9.10 -7.45
C LEU A 111 -4.28 -9.62 -6.01
N GLY A 112 -5.47 -9.71 -5.41
CA GLY A 112 -5.66 -10.26 -4.07
C GLY A 112 -5.09 -11.67 -3.94
N VAL A 113 -5.41 -12.55 -4.90
CA VAL A 113 -4.94 -13.94 -4.94
C VAL A 113 -3.43 -14.03 -5.18
N LEU A 114 -2.87 -13.15 -6.00
CA LEU A 114 -1.42 -13.10 -6.21
C LEU A 114 -0.68 -12.65 -4.94
N LEU A 115 -1.25 -11.69 -4.21
CA LEU A 115 -0.71 -11.24 -2.92
C LEU A 115 -0.84 -12.31 -1.84
N ASP A 116 -1.94 -13.07 -1.79
CA ASP A 116 -2.11 -14.21 -0.87
C ASP A 116 -1.06 -15.29 -1.14
N ALA A 117 -0.81 -15.60 -2.41
CA ALA A 117 0.23 -16.55 -2.80
C ALA A 117 1.63 -16.05 -2.41
N LEU A 118 1.92 -14.77 -2.62
CA LEU A 118 3.19 -14.18 -2.20
C LEU A 118 3.34 -14.16 -0.67
N ASP A 119 2.30 -13.77 0.08
CA ASP A 119 2.33 -13.79 1.54
C ASP A 119 2.65 -15.20 2.07
N ALA A 120 2.02 -16.24 1.50
CA ALA A 120 2.30 -17.64 1.85
C ALA A 120 3.76 -18.05 1.58
N ILE A 121 4.32 -17.64 0.43
CA ILE A 121 5.74 -17.90 0.10
C ILE A 121 6.66 -17.17 1.09
N LEU A 122 6.36 -15.92 1.44
CA LEU A 122 7.18 -15.15 2.39
C LEU A 122 7.04 -15.66 3.83
N ASP A 123 5.95 -16.34 4.18
CA ASP A 123 5.76 -17.01 5.46
C ASP A 123 6.56 -18.32 5.55
N ASP A 124 6.63 -19.08 4.47
CA ASP A 124 7.34 -20.37 4.43
C ASP A 124 8.85 -20.19 4.21
N GLU A 125 9.23 -19.39 3.21
CA GLU A 125 10.62 -19.26 2.73
C GLU A 125 11.32 -17.98 3.25
N GLY A 126 10.56 -17.06 3.85
CA GLY A 126 11.07 -15.76 4.31
C GLY A 126 11.26 -14.74 3.19
N VAL A 127 11.74 -13.54 3.55
CA VAL A 127 11.88 -12.42 2.60
C VAL A 127 12.90 -12.68 1.48
N GLU A 128 13.86 -13.58 1.71
CA GLU A 128 14.88 -13.93 0.73
C GLU A 128 14.31 -14.64 -0.50
N ALA A 129 13.06 -15.14 -0.46
CA ALA A 129 12.35 -15.63 -1.65
C ALA A 129 12.19 -14.57 -2.76
N LEU A 130 12.27 -13.28 -2.41
CA LEU A 130 12.24 -12.17 -3.37
C LEU A 130 13.60 -11.92 -4.05
N SER A 131 14.68 -12.48 -3.50
CA SER A 131 16.03 -12.28 -4.01
C SER A 131 16.18 -12.85 -5.42
N PRO A 132 16.64 -12.08 -6.42
CA PRO A 132 17.05 -12.64 -7.71
C PRO A 132 18.37 -13.40 -7.65
N TRP A 133 19.08 -13.36 -6.51
CA TRP A 133 20.45 -13.87 -6.40
C TRP A 133 20.49 -15.22 -5.69
N THR A 134 21.44 -16.06 -6.10
CA THR A 134 21.69 -17.38 -5.52
C THR A 134 22.29 -17.33 -4.11
N ARG A 135 22.75 -16.16 -3.66
CA ARG A 135 23.22 -15.94 -2.29
C ARG A 135 22.48 -14.75 -1.65
N PRO A 136 22.08 -14.86 -0.37
CA PRO A 136 21.41 -13.77 0.34
C PRO A 136 22.27 -12.51 0.37
N GLY A 137 21.68 -11.39 -0.03
CA GLY A 137 22.31 -10.07 0.06
C GLY A 137 22.22 -9.46 1.47
N GLY A 138 21.29 -9.95 2.29
CA GLY A 138 21.08 -9.52 3.68
C GLY A 138 20.46 -8.12 3.83
N SER A 139 19.92 -7.56 2.74
CA SER A 139 19.39 -6.19 2.70
C SER A 139 17.90 -6.12 2.37
N LEU A 140 17.19 -7.25 2.34
CA LEU A 140 15.76 -7.27 2.07
C LEU A 140 14.95 -7.06 3.36
N VAL A 141 13.90 -6.25 3.27
CA VAL A 141 12.98 -5.94 4.37
C VAL A 141 11.60 -6.42 3.97
N ARG A 142 10.98 -7.29 4.78
CA ARG A 142 9.67 -7.87 4.45
C ARG A 142 8.62 -6.76 4.29
N PRO A 143 8.12 -6.50 3.07
CA PRO A 143 7.13 -5.47 2.85
C PRO A 143 5.74 -5.98 3.18
N ARG A 144 4.81 -5.07 3.47
CA ARG A 144 3.39 -5.37 3.63
C ARG A 144 2.75 -5.48 2.25
N ARG A 145 1.81 -6.39 2.09
CA ARG A 145 1.05 -6.56 0.84
C ARG A 145 0.46 -5.27 0.26
N HIS A 146 0.05 -4.33 1.12
CA HIS A 146 -0.51 -3.05 0.71
C HIS A 146 0.55 -2.12 0.09
N GLU A 147 1.79 -2.18 0.56
CA GLU A 147 2.92 -1.43 0.00
C GLU A 147 3.32 -2.03 -1.37
N ILE A 148 3.31 -3.36 -1.47
CA ILE A 148 3.54 -4.07 -2.74
C ILE A 148 2.46 -3.68 -3.76
N ALA A 149 1.18 -3.75 -3.37
CA ALA A 149 0.06 -3.35 -4.21
C ALA A 149 0.13 -1.88 -4.62
N ALA A 150 0.51 -0.98 -3.69
CA ALA A 150 0.68 0.44 -3.96
C ALA A 150 1.81 0.70 -4.97
N THR A 151 2.91 -0.05 -4.88
CA THR A 151 4.03 -0.01 -5.83
C THR A 151 3.59 -0.50 -7.21
N LEU A 152 2.97 -1.68 -7.30
CA LEU A 152 2.49 -2.25 -8.56
C LEU A 152 1.45 -1.35 -9.25
N ASN A 153 0.53 -0.75 -8.49
CA ASN A 153 -0.48 0.16 -9.04
C ASN A 153 0.11 1.46 -9.62
N ARG A 154 1.37 1.79 -9.29
CA ARG A 154 2.10 2.95 -9.81
C ARG A 154 3.04 2.59 -10.96
N TYR A 155 3.28 1.31 -11.21
CA TYR A 155 4.08 0.83 -12.32
C TYR A 155 3.28 0.93 -13.62
N ARG A 156 3.64 1.86 -14.50
CA ARG A 156 2.88 2.20 -15.72
C ARG A 156 3.01 1.14 -16.79
N SER A 157 4.12 0.41 -16.83
CA SER A 157 4.29 -0.73 -17.74
C SER A 157 3.51 -1.98 -17.29
N ALA A 158 2.89 -1.98 -16.11
CA ALA A 158 1.98 -3.04 -15.69
C ALA A 158 0.62 -2.90 -16.39
N HIS A 159 0.25 -3.92 -17.17
CA HIS A 159 -1.01 -3.93 -17.92
C HIS A 159 -2.05 -4.76 -17.18
N THR A 160 -3.22 -4.18 -16.93
CA THR A 160 -4.39 -4.91 -16.42
C THR A 160 -5.32 -5.32 -17.56
N ARG A 161 -6.00 -6.45 -17.42
CA ARG A 161 -7.18 -6.77 -18.23
C ARG A 161 -8.41 -6.04 -17.69
#